data_AF-E1KQL2-F1
#
_entry.id   AF-E1KQL2-F1
#
_cell.length_a   1.000
_cell.length_b   1.000
_cell.length_c   1.000
_cell.angle_alpha   90.00
_cell.angle_beta   90.00
_cell.angle_gamma   90.00
#
_symmetry.space_group_name_H-M   'P 1'
#
loop_
_entity.id
_entity.type
_entity.pdbx_description
1 polymer ?
#
loop_
_entity_poly.entity_id
_entity_poly.type
_entity_poly.pdbx_seq_one_letter_code
_entity_poly.pdbx_strand_id
1 'polypeptide(L)'
;MGFIRKYKCVACGYEADIYEGKGFMGQTIEMVSCAECHSLQPLVVGGVIGDAAPSFRTLVGRICLNCGSDKIKQWNGHTCPQCSGEMEDTGAREFWT
;
A
#
# COMPACT_ATOMS: atom_id res chain seq x y z
N MET A 1 -10.50 -3.06 -13.36
CA MET A 1 -9.15 -3.63 -13.60
C MET A 1 -8.21 -3.04 -12.58
N GLY A 2 -7.45 -3.90 -11.90
CA GLY A 2 -6.42 -3.47 -10.98
C GLY A 2 -5.06 -3.44 -11.67
N PHE A 3 -4.18 -2.56 -11.22
CA PHE A 3 -2.81 -2.45 -11.73
C PHE A 3 -1.85 -2.34 -10.54
N ILE A 4 -0.67 -2.92 -10.70
CA ILE A 4 0.47 -2.71 -9.81
C ILE A 4 1.39 -1.73 -10.52
N ARG A 5 1.68 -0.61 -9.87
CA ARG A 5 2.65 0.37 -10.36
C ARG A 5 3.87 0.39 -9.47
N LYS A 6 5.05 0.42 -10.06
CA LYS A 6 6.28 0.59 -9.28
C LYS A 6 6.58 2.07 -9.12
N TYR A 7 6.66 2.52 -7.87
CA TYR A 7 7.11 3.86 -7.52
C TYR A 7 8.55 3.79 -7.00
N LYS A 8 9.31 4.85 -7.26
CA LYS A 8 10.68 5.02 -6.79
C LYS A 8 10.87 6.40 -6.18
N CYS A 9 11.51 6.45 -5.03
CA CYS A 9 11.92 7.71 -4.43
C CYS A 9 13.12 8.31 -5.17
N VAL A 10 12.99 9.55 -5.61
CA VAL A 10 14.06 10.28 -6.31
C VAL A 10 15.24 10.63 -5.40
N ALA A 11 15.00 10.75 -4.08
CA ALA A 11 16.02 11.18 -3.12
C ALA A 11 16.88 10.03 -2.57
N CYS A 12 16.27 8.88 -2.22
CA CYS A 12 16.99 7.75 -1.62
C CYS A 12 16.96 6.46 -2.44
N GLY A 13 16.21 6.41 -3.54
CA GLY A 13 16.09 5.23 -4.40
C GLY A 13 15.18 4.13 -3.86
N TYR A 14 14.46 4.34 -2.75
CA TYR A 14 13.48 3.38 -2.23
C TYR A 14 12.40 3.06 -3.27
N GLU A 15 12.15 1.78 -3.51
CA GLU A 15 11.14 1.31 -4.46
C GLU A 15 9.98 0.62 -3.72
N ALA A 16 8.77 0.81 -4.23
CA ALA A 16 7.58 0.15 -3.69
C ALA A 16 6.55 -0.12 -4.79
N ASP A 17 5.87 -1.25 -4.67
CA ASP A 17 4.78 -1.62 -5.56
C ASP A 17 3.45 -1.11 -4.98
N ILE A 18 2.76 -0.29 -5.76
CA ILE A 18 1.54 0.43 -5.41
C ILE A 18 0.38 -0.20 -6.16
N TYR A 19 -0.61 -0.69 -5.42
CA TYR A 19 -1.79 -1.33 -5.98
C TYR A 19 -2.87 -0.28 -6.23
N GLU A 20 -3.32 -0.16 -7.47
CA GLU A 20 -4.41 0.72 -7.87
C GLU A 20 -5.59 -0.08 -8.43
N GLY A 21 -6.81 0.39 -8.15
CA GLY A 21 -8.04 -0.19 -8.67
C GLY A 21 -8.57 -1.36 -7.84
N LYS A 22 -9.26 -2.29 -8.52
CA LYS A 22 -9.89 -3.45 -7.90
C LYS A 22 -9.32 -4.74 -8.50
N GLY A 23 -8.86 -5.64 -7.64
CA GLY A 23 -8.35 -6.96 -8.02
C GLY A 23 -9.46 -7.86 -8.56
N PHE A 24 -9.10 -9.03 -9.11
CA PHE A 24 -10.04 -9.94 -9.78
C PHE A 24 -11.23 -10.37 -8.90
N MET A 25 -11.04 -10.47 -7.57
CA MET A 25 -12.10 -10.79 -6.60
C MET A 25 -12.72 -9.56 -5.93
N GLY A 26 -12.67 -8.39 -6.59
CA GLY A 26 -13.19 -7.13 -6.04
C GLY A 26 -12.39 -6.60 -4.84
N GLN A 27 -11.20 -7.15 -4.60
CA GLN A 27 -10.32 -6.71 -3.53
C GLN A 27 -9.95 -5.25 -3.73
N THR A 28 -10.00 -4.49 -2.64
CA THR A 28 -9.56 -3.10 -2.60
C THR A 28 -8.35 -3.04 -1.68
N ILE A 29 -7.23 -2.49 -2.16
CA ILE A 29 -5.98 -2.35 -1.40
C ILE A 29 -5.75 -0.88 -1.13
N GLU A 30 -5.45 -0.56 0.12
CA GLU A 30 -4.95 0.74 0.54
C GLU A 30 -3.47 0.62 0.87
N MET A 31 -2.66 1.51 0.32
CA MET A 31 -1.26 1.59 0.66
C MET A 31 -1.12 2.35 1.98
N VAL A 32 -0.37 1.78 2.92
CA VAL A 32 -0.06 2.41 4.20
C VAL A 32 1.44 2.57 4.38
N SER A 33 1.84 3.68 4.99
CA SER A 33 3.19 3.95 5.45
C SER A 33 3.31 3.54 6.92
N CYS A 34 4.34 2.77 7.25
CA CYS A 34 4.69 2.45 8.64
C CYS A 34 5.76 3.42 9.16
N ALA A 35 5.49 4.06 10.29
CA ALA A 35 6.42 5.00 10.90
C ALA A 35 7.62 4.33 11.60
N GLU A 36 7.54 3.03 11.91
CA GLU A 36 8.60 2.31 12.64
C GLU A 36 9.59 1.62 11.70
N CYS A 37 9.13 0.88 10.70
CA CYS A 37 10.00 0.19 9.74
C CYS A 37 10.20 0.94 8.42
N HIS A 38 9.62 2.15 8.31
CA HIS A 38 9.77 3.03 7.17
C HIS A 38 9.46 2.35 5.83
N SER A 39 8.42 1.51 5.78
CA SER A 39 8.00 0.83 4.56
C SER A 39 6.58 1.19 4.15
N LEU A 40 6.32 1.12 2.83
CA LEU A 40 4.98 1.09 2.29
C LEU A 40 4.48 -0.36 2.25
N GLN A 41 3.22 -0.59 2.64
CA GLN A 41 2.63 -1.91 2.71
C GLN A 41 1.22 -1.88 2.09
N PRO A 42 0.86 -2.88 1.28
CA PRO A 42 -0.51 -3.03 0.80
C PRO A 42 -1.38 -3.67 1.88
N LEU A 43 -2.45 -2.99 2.31
CA LEU A 43 -3.46 -3.56 3.18
C LEU A 43 -4.78 -3.73 2.44
N VAL A 44 -5.30 -4.96 2.42
CA VAL A 44 -6.63 -5.24 1.87
C VAL A 44 -7.68 -4.62 2.79
N VAL A 45 -8.52 -3.75 2.23
CA VAL A 45 -9.63 -3.04 2.91
C VAL A 45 -11.01 -3.38 2.35
N GLY A 46 -11.14 -4.41 1.52
CA GLY A 46 -12.43 -4.75 0.89
C GLY A 46 -12.37 -5.95 -0.06
N GLY A 47 -13.48 -6.18 -0.76
CA GLY A 47 -13.71 -7.38 -1.58
C GLY A 47 -14.11 -8.59 -0.73
N VAL A 48 -13.95 -9.79 -1.30
CA VAL A 48 -14.37 -11.06 -0.66
C VAL A 48 -13.82 -11.21 0.77
N ILE A 49 -12.60 -10.71 1.05
CA ILE A 49 -12.02 -10.74 2.40
C ILE A 49 -12.77 -9.79 3.35
N GLY A 50 -13.11 -8.58 2.90
CA GLY A 50 -13.91 -7.64 3.70
C GLY A 50 -15.34 -8.11 3.93
N ASP A 51 -15.89 -8.95 3.04
CA ASP A 51 -17.21 -9.55 3.19
C ASP A 51 -17.20 -10.74 4.15
N ALA A 52 -16.17 -11.58 4.09
CA ALA A 52 -15.98 -12.69 5.02
C ALA A 52 -15.54 -12.21 6.43
N ALA A 53 -14.78 -11.10 6.50
CA ALA A 53 -14.27 -10.54 7.74
C ALA A 53 -14.45 -9.01 7.76
N PRO A 54 -15.55 -8.50 8.34
CA PRO A 54 -15.88 -7.07 8.34
C PRO A 54 -14.80 -6.16 8.96
N SER A 55 -13.97 -6.69 9.86
CA SER A 55 -12.81 -5.97 10.42
C SER A 55 -11.78 -5.57 9.35
N PHE A 56 -11.73 -6.27 8.23
CA PHE A 56 -10.88 -5.96 7.09
C PHE A 56 -11.50 -4.91 6.16
N ARG A 57 -12.64 -4.30 6.49
CA ARG A 57 -13.21 -3.19 5.70
C ARG A 57 -12.58 -1.83 6.00
N THR A 58 -11.73 -1.75 7.02
CA THR A 58 -11.09 -0.49 7.44
C THR A 58 -9.62 -0.71 7.80
N LEU A 59 -8.88 0.40 7.95
CA LEU A 59 -7.52 0.41 8.48
C LEU A 59 -7.47 0.40 10.02
N VAL A 60 -8.62 0.51 10.71
CA VAL A 60 -8.68 0.57 12.17
C VAL A 60 -8.25 -0.76 12.77
N GLY A 61 -7.30 -0.73 13.72
CA GLY A 61 -6.76 -1.92 14.38
C GLY A 61 -5.86 -2.78 13.47
N ARG A 62 -5.48 -2.27 12.29
CA ARG A 62 -4.53 -2.95 11.41
C ARG A 62 -3.10 -2.64 11.84
N ILE A 63 -2.22 -3.60 11.61
CA ILE A 63 -0.80 -3.52 11.93
C ILE A 63 0.01 -3.61 10.65
N CYS A 64 1.24 -3.11 10.71
CA CYS A 64 2.23 -3.28 9.66
C CYS A 64 2.51 -4.77 9.45
N LEU A 65 2.38 -5.25 8.21
CA LEU A 65 2.66 -6.64 7.84
C LEU A 65 4.15 -6.99 7.94
N ASN A 66 5.03 -5.98 7.91
CA ASN A 66 6.48 -6.18 7.97
C ASN A 66 7.03 -6.24 9.40
N CYS A 67 6.57 -5.35 10.30
CA CYS A 67 7.15 -5.22 11.66
C CYS A 67 6.15 -5.40 12.81
N GLY A 68 4.85 -5.58 12.52
CA GLY A 68 3.82 -5.75 13.53
C GLY A 68 3.41 -4.48 14.30
N SER A 69 4.00 -3.32 13.96
CA SER A 69 3.63 -2.04 14.58
C SER A 69 2.21 -1.60 14.20
N ASP A 70 1.49 -1.01 15.15
CA ASP A 70 0.20 -0.34 14.94
C ASP A 70 0.36 1.11 14.43
N LYS A 71 1.59 1.63 14.37
CA LYS A 71 1.90 2.97 13.86
C LYS A 71 1.95 2.99 12.33
N ILE A 72 0.82 2.69 11.72
CA ILE A 72 0.59 2.80 10.29
C ILE A 72 -0.32 3.98 9.97
N LYS A 73 -0.11 4.60 8.81
CA LYS A 73 -0.95 5.69 8.29
C LYS A 73 -1.21 5.47 6.81
N GLN A 74 -2.38 5.86 6.33
CA GLN A 74 -2.66 5.82 4.89
C GLN A 74 -1.61 6.65 4.15
N TRP A 75 -1.04 6.05 3.10
CA TRP A 75 -0.04 6.71 2.29
C TRP A 75 -0.71 7.73 1.38
N ASN A 76 -0.08 8.89 1.22
CA ASN A 76 -0.62 10.01 0.46
C ASN A 76 -0.37 9.91 -1.06
N GLY A 77 0.22 8.81 -1.54
CA GLY A 77 0.50 8.59 -2.96
C GLY A 77 1.86 9.09 -3.46
N HIS A 78 2.60 9.86 -2.66
CA HIS A 78 3.81 10.55 -3.14
C HIS A 78 4.98 10.61 -2.15
N THR A 79 4.77 10.43 -0.84
CA THR A 79 5.85 10.64 0.15
C THR A 79 6.61 9.36 0.49
N CYS A 80 7.93 9.40 0.37
CA CYS A 80 8.81 8.30 0.72
C CYS A 80 8.83 8.06 2.24
N PRO A 81 8.57 6.84 2.73
CA PRO A 81 8.59 6.55 4.17
C PRO A 81 10.00 6.54 4.79
N GLN A 82 11.06 6.39 3.96
CA GLN A 82 12.46 6.30 4.40
C GLN A 82 13.11 7.67 4.60
N CYS A 83 12.90 8.60 3.67
CA CYS A 83 13.59 9.91 3.66
C CYS A 83 12.65 11.11 3.62
N SER A 84 11.34 10.90 3.61
CA SER A 84 10.33 11.96 3.40
C SER A 84 10.42 12.70 2.06
N GLY A 85 11.24 12.22 1.13
CA GLY A 85 11.33 12.74 -0.23
C GLY A 85 10.13 12.34 -1.11
N GLU A 86 10.15 12.78 -2.36
CA GLU A 86 9.10 12.48 -3.33
C GLU A 86 9.31 11.10 -3.99
N MET A 87 8.21 10.40 -4.25
CA MET A 87 8.14 9.15 -4.99
C MET A 87 7.46 9.39 -6.32
N GLU A 88 8.12 8.94 -7.38
CA GLU A 88 7.62 9.04 -8.75
C GLU A 88 7.29 7.64 -9.29
N ASP A 89 6.25 7.58 -10.12
CA ASP A 89 5.92 6.39 -10.88
C ASP A 89 7.03 6.12 -11.90
N THR A 90 7.60 4.92 -11.86
CA THR A 90 8.64 4.49 -12.80
C THR A 90 8.09 4.18 -14.20
N GLY A 91 6.76 4.20 -14.36
CA GLY A 91 6.05 3.86 -15.60
C GLY A 91 5.89 2.35 -15.81
N ALA A 92 6.48 1.53 -14.94
CA ALA A 92 6.27 0.08 -14.94
C ALA A 92 4.87 -0.23 -14.39
N ARG A 93 4.06 -0.90 -15.21
CA ARG A 93 2.70 -1.32 -14.89
C ARG A 93 2.56 -2.82 -15.11
N GLU A 94 2.13 -3.51 -14.07
CA GLU A 94 1.75 -4.91 -14.12
C GLU A 94 0.25 -5.06 -13.88
N PHE A 95 -0.36 -6.06 -14.53
CA PHE A 95 -1.77 -6.33 -14.30
C PHE A 95 -1.95 -7.01 -12.94
N TRP A 96 -2.86 -6.45 -12.14
CA TRP A 96 -3.31 -7.12 -10.93
C TRP A 96 -4.50 -8.02 -11.27
N THR A 97 -4.19 -9.29 -11.52
CA THR A 97 -5.18 -10.38 -11.56
C THR A 97 -5.41 -10.88 -10.15
#